data_AF-A0AB36ESH4-F1
#
_entry.id   AF-A0AB36ESH4-F1
#
_cell.length_a   1.000
_cell.length_b   1.000
_cell.length_c   1.000
_cell.angle_alpha   90.00
_cell.angle_beta   90.00
_cell.angle_gamma   90.00
#
_symmetry.space_group_name_H-M   'P 1'
#
loop_
_entity.id
_entity.type
_entity.pdbx_description
1 polymer ?
#
loop_
_entity_poly.entity_id
_entity_poly.type
_entity_poly.pdbx_seq_one_letter_code
_entity_poly.pdbx_strand_id
1 'polypeptide(L)'
;MTQDRVIALVHMLGHRAVADATGLKPERLKTIRYNKDAQVRTNELDAIADAYQQYSLWLRTGEIDLNRGQISPEYVEEESKLADEDAGNS
;
A
#
# COMPACT_ATOMS: atom_id res chain seq x y z
N MET A 1 -1.23 13.54 2.65
CA MET A 1 -2.48 12.87 3.12
C MET A 1 -2.73 11.59 2.33
N THR A 2 -3.23 11.62 1.08
CA THR A 2 -3.43 10.40 0.26
C THR A 2 -2.17 9.91 -0.45
N GLN A 3 -1.33 10.82 -0.95
CA GLN A 3 -0.08 10.47 -1.65
C GLN A 3 0.91 9.71 -0.75
N ASP A 4 1.15 10.18 0.48
CA ASP A 4 1.98 9.45 1.47
C ASP A 4 1.49 8.02 1.70
N ARG A 5 0.17 7.81 1.73
CA ARG A 5 -0.42 6.48 1.90
C ARG A 5 -0.16 5.58 0.70
N VAL A 6 -0.31 6.12 -0.52
CA VAL A 6 0.08 5.40 -1.74
C VAL A 6 1.56 5.04 -1.70
N ILE A 7 2.43 5.97 -1.29
CA ILE A 7 3.87 5.72 -1.17
C ILE A 7 4.16 4.61 -0.15
N ALA A 8 3.54 4.66 1.03
CA ALA A 8 3.69 3.64 2.07
C ALA A 8 3.17 2.27 1.61
N LEU A 9 2.03 2.23 0.90
CA LEU A 9 1.51 0.99 0.34
C LEU A 9 2.44 0.38 -0.71
N VAL A 10 2.93 1.21 -1.63
CA VAL A 10 3.91 0.81 -2.67
C VAL A 10 5.24 0.41 -2.05
N HIS A 11 5.60 1.00 -0.91
CA HIS A 11 6.79 0.64 -0.14
C HIS A 11 6.66 -0.76 0.47
N MET A 12 5.51 -1.05 1.08
CA MET A 12 5.22 -2.32 1.75
C MET A 12 5.01 -3.47 0.75
N LEU A 13 4.11 -3.31 -0.22
CA LEU A 13 3.82 -4.33 -1.23
C LEU A 13 4.96 -4.48 -2.27
N GLY A 14 5.72 -3.42 -2.47
CA GLY A 14 6.75 -3.33 -3.50
C GLY A 14 6.21 -2.80 -4.83
N HIS A 15 6.98 -1.89 -5.44
CA HIS A 15 6.63 -1.25 -6.71
C HIS A 15 6.43 -2.23 -7.88
N ARG A 16 6.98 -3.45 -7.83
CA ARG A 16 6.77 -4.47 -8.86
C ARG A 16 5.39 -5.12 -8.73
N ALA A 17 5.00 -5.50 -7.52
CA ALA A 17 3.69 -6.12 -7.27
C ALA A 17 2.56 -5.14 -7.61
N VAL A 18 2.71 -3.88 -7.18
CA VAL A 18 1.72 -2.84 -7.50
C VAL A 18 1.69 -2.55 -9.00
N ALA A 19 2.84 -2.50 -9.69
CA ALA A 19 2.88 -2.32 -11.15
C ALA A 19 2.12 -3.43 -11.88
N ASP A 20 2.32 -4.68 -11.46
CA ASP A 20 1.69 -5.85 -12.06
C ASP A 20 0.17 -5.84 -11.85
N ALA A 21 -0.27 -5.57 -10.63
CA ALA A 21 -1.69 -5.54 -10.28
C ALA A 21 -2.46 -4.36 -10.89
N THR A 22 -1.82 -3.20 -11.03
CA THR A 22 -2.47 -1.97 -11.52
C THR A 22 -2.25 -1.72 -13.02
N GLY A 23 -1.33 -2.45 -13.65
CA GLY A 23 -0.86 -2.16 -15.01
C GLY A 23 -0.01 -0.89 -15.13
N LEU A 24 0.36 -0.25 -14.01
CA LEU A 24 1.21 0.94 -14.00
C LEU A 24 2.67 0.58 -14.27
N LYS A 25 3.45 1.53 -14.79
CA LYS A 25 4.88 1.33 -15.00
C LYS A 25 5.63 1.26 -13.66
N PRO A 26 6.52 0.30 -13.43
CA PRO A 26 7.30 0.21 -12.19
C PRO A 26 8.21 1.42 -11.98
N GLU A 27 8.69 2.04 -13.07
CA GLU A 27 9.43 3.31 -13.01
C GLU A 27 8.59 4.45 -12.45
N ARG A 28 7.29 4.51 -12.82
CA ARG A 28 6.36 5.52 -12.34
C ARG A 28 6.14 5.39 -10.84
N LEU A 29 5.96 4.16 -10.36
CA LEU A 29 5.83 3.86 -8.93
C LEU A 29 7.12 4.16 -8.16
N LYS A 30 8.29 3.92 -8.74
CA LYS A 30 9.57 4.39 -8.18
C LYS A 30 9.57 5.91 -8.08
N THR A 31 9.20 6.63 -9.12
CA THR A 31 9.14 8.11 -9.06
C THR A 31 8.19 8.57 -7.95
N ILE A 32 6.99 8.01 -7.85
CA ILE A 32 6.04 8.35 -6.76
C ILE A 32 6.67 8.08 -5.38
N ARG A 33 7.38 6.96 -5.23
CA ARG A 33 8.04 6.58 -3.97
C ARG A 33 9.22 7.47 -3.57
N TYR A 34 10.05 7.87 -4.53
CA TYR A 34 11.29 8.63 -4.26
C TYR A 34 11.12 10.15 -4.41
N ASN A 35 10.15 10.59 -5.21
CA ASN A 35 9.94 11.99 -5.51
C ASN A 35 8.64 12.47 -4.84
N LYS A 36 8.78 13.24 -3.77
CA LYS A 36 7.64 13.79 -3.03
C LYS A 36 6.83 14.80 -3.86
N ASP A 37 7.44 15.43 -4.86
CA ASP A 37 6.76 16.31 -5.83
C ASP A 37 5.94 15.54 -6.88
N ALA A 38 6.11 14.22 -6.97
CA ALA A 38 5.33 13.40 -7.89
C ALA A 38 3.91 13.16 -7.37
N GLN A 39 3.02 14.13 -7.62
CA GLN A 39 1.60 13.97 -7.34
C GLN A 39 1.03 12.74 -8.05
N VAL A 40 0.44 11.86 -7.26
CA VAL A 40 -0.33 10.70 -7.76
C VAL A 40 -1.56 11.24 -8.45
N ARG A 41 -1.71 10.93 -9.74
CA ARG A 41 -2.92 11.32 -10.47
C ARG A 41 -4.10 10.52 -9.96
N THR A 42 -5.30 11.08 -10.10
CA THR A 42 -6.55 10.39 -9.74
C THR A 42 -6.66 9.03 -10.42
N ASN A 43 -6.28 8.90 -11.69
CA ASN A 43 -6.27 7.61 -12.39
C ASN A 43 -5.31 6.58 -11.78
N GLU A 44 -4.15 7.02 -11.28
CA GLU A 44 -3.17 6.13 -10.65
C GLU A 44 -3.69 5.67 -9.28
N LEU A 45 -4.28 6.59 -8.51
CA LEU A 45 -4.93 6.27 -7.25
C LEU A 45 -6.11 5.30 -7.45
N ASP A 46 -6.96 5.55 -8.45
CA ASP A 46 -8.13 4.73 -8.71
C ASP A 46 -7.72 3.32 -9.16
N ALA A 47 -6.71 3.20 -10.02
CA ALA A 47 -6.14 1.91 -10.40
C ALA A 47 -5.58 1.13 -9.20
N ILE A 48 -4.88 1.80 -8.28
CA ILE A 48 -4.37 1.18 -7.05
C ILE A 48 -5.50 0.77 -6.11
N ALA A 49 -6.51 1.63 -5.94
CA ALA A 49 -7.67 1.34 -5.08
C ALA A 49 -8.55 0.21 -5.64
N ASP A 50 -8.65 0.10 -6.97
CA ASP A 50 -9.39 -0.95 -7.66
C ASP A 50 -8.65 -2.29 -7.61
N ALA A 51 -7.33 -2.28 -7.85
CA ALA A 51 -6.48 -3.46 -7.70
C ALA A 51 -6.42 -3.94 -6.25
N TYR A 52 -6.44 -3.01 -5.29
CA TYR A 52 -6.37 -3.33 -3.87
C TYR A 52 -7.52 -2.71 -3.07
N GLN A 53 -8.71 -3.28 -3.27
CA GLN A 53 -9.94 -2.83 -2.58
C GLN A 53 -9.82 -2.88 -1.05
N GLN A 54 -9.05 -3.83 -0.51
CA GLN A 54 -8.75 -3.95 0.92
C GLN A 54 -8.04 -2.71 1.51
N TYR A 55 -7.27 -1.96 0.72
CA TYR A 55 -6.61 -0.72 1.15
C TYR A 55 -7.35 0.53 0.68
N SER A 56 -8.47 0.40 -0.05
CA SER A 56 -9.19 1.54 -0.66
C SER A 56 -9.69 2.55 0.38
N LEU A 57 -10.28 2.11 1.50
CA LEU A 57 -10.68 2.98 2.60
C LEU A 57 -9.49 3.70 3.22
N TRP A 58 -8.44 2.96 3.55
CA TRP A 58 -7.24 3.54 4.14
C TRP A 58 -6.58 4.56 3.20
N LEU A 59 -6.51 4.29 1.89
CA LEU A 59 -6.00 5.25 0.91
C LEU A 59 -6.84 6.53 0.90
N ARG A 60 -8.18 6.41 0.90
CA ARG A 60 -9.12 7.53 0.78
C ARG A 60 -9.28 8.32 2.08
N THR A 61 -9.64 7.68 3.18
CA THR A 61 -9.91 8.34 4.48
C THR A 61 -8.73 8.28 5.43
N GLY A 62 -7.91 7.21 5.36
CA GLY A 62 -6.86 6.92 6.34
C GLY A 62 -7.35 6.05 7.49
N GLU A 63 -8.60 5.61 7.42
CA GLU A 63 -9.21 4.72 8.39
C GLU A 63 -9.07 3.28 7.94
N ILE A 64 -8.99 2.38 8.92
CA ILE A 64 -9.01 0.94 8.71
C ILE A 64 -10.28 0.37 9.33
N ASP A 65 -10.83 -0.66 8.71
CA ASP A 65 -12.01 -1.36 9.20
C ASP A 65 -11.79 -2.87 9.02
N LEU A 66 -11.19 -3.48 10.05
CA LEU A 66 -10.87 -4.91 10.07
C LEU A 66 -12.13 -5.78 9.88
N ASN A 67 -13.27 -5.30 10.37
CA ASN A 67 -14.54 -6.02 10.31
C ASN A 67 -15.07 -6.13 8.87
N ARG A 68 -14.71 -5.17 8.00
CA ARG A 68 -14.99 -5.19 6.56
C ARG A 68 -13.83 -5.74 5.72
N GLY A 69 -12.75 -6.21 6.36
CA GLY A 69 -11.53 -6.65 5.67
C GLY A 69 -10.71 -5.50 5.08
N GLN A 70 -10.87 -4.29 5.61
CA GLN A 70 -10.11 -3.11 5.19
C GLN A 70 -8.97 -2.86 6.19
N ILE A 71 -7.75 -3.06 5.74
CA ILE A 71 -6.55 -3.06 6.59
C ILE A 71 -5.61 -1.92 6.19
N SER A 72 -4.70 -1.54 7.08
CA SER A 72 -3.58 -0.64 6.76
C SER A 72 -2.33 -1.46 6.50
N PRO A 73 -1.35 -0.91 5.77
CA PRO A 73 -0.04 -1.53 5.67
C PRO A 73 0.63 -1.73 7.03
N GLU A 74 0.41 -0.82 7.98
CA GLU A 74 0.95 -0.95 9.35
C GLU A 74 0.47 -2.26 10.02
N TYR A 75 -0.82 -2.61 9.86
CA TYR A 75 -1.36 -3.86 10.42
C TYR A 75 -0.72 -5.12 9.81
N VAL A 76 -0.42 -5.08 8.50
CA VAL A 76 0.26 -6.19 7.79
C VAL A 76 1.72 -6.29 8.22
N GLU A 77 2.40 -5.16 8.42
CA GLU A 77 3.77 -5.14 8.94
C GLU A 77 3.84 -5.67 10.37
N GLU A 78 2.84 -5.37 11.21
CA GLU A 78 2.72 -5.89 12.58
C GLU A 78 2.49 -7.41 12.61
N GLU A 79 1.57 -7.95 11.79
CA GLU A 79 1.38 -9.41 11.67
C GLU A 79 2.64 -10.11 11.13
N SER A 80 3.29 -9.51 10.12
CA SER A 80 4.49 -10.08 9.52
C SER A 80 5.67 -10.10 10.51
N LYS A 81 5.71 -9.18 11.47
CA LYS A 81 6.72 -9.13 12.53
C LYS A 81 6.40 -10.10 13.67
N LEU A 82 5.12 -10.30 14.00
CA LEU A 82 4.70 -11.30 14.98
C LEU A 82 5.02 -12.74 14.54
N ALA A 83 4.90 -13.02 13.23
CA ALA A 83 5.26 -14.31 12.66
C ALA A 83 6.77 -14.64 12.73
N ASP A 84 7.64 -13.64 12.83
CA ASP A 84 9.09 -13.83 12.97
C ASP A 84 9.50 -13.99 14.45
N GLU A 85 8.75 -13.42 15.40
CA GLU A 85 9.02 -13.54 16.84
C GLU A 85 8.52 -14.86 17.47
N ASP A 86 7.58 -15.57 16.85
CA ASP A 86 7.13 -16.91 17.32
C ASP A 86 8.09 -18.06 16.91
N ALA A 87 9.09 -17.79 16.08
CA ALA A 87 10.09 -18.80 15.66
C ALA A 87 11.28 -18.95 16.64
N GLY A 88 11.21 -18.33 17.82
CA GLY A 88 12.38 -18.12 18.69
C GLY A 88 12.18 -18.34 20.19
N ASN A 89 11.30 -19.24 20.64
CA ASN A 89 11.36 -19.70 22.04
C ASN A 89 10.85 -21.14 22.25
N SER A 90 11.67 -22.12 21.88
CA SER A 90 11.59 -23.49 22.42
C SER A 90 12.98 -24.00 22.78
#